data_AF-A0A2T2SKV2-F1
#
_entry.id   AF-A0A2T2SKV2-F1
#
_cell.length_a   1.000
_cell.length_b   1.000
_cell.length_c   1.000
_cell.angle_alpha   90.00
_cell.angle_beta   90.00
_cell.angle_gamma   90.00
#
_symmetry.space_group_name_H-M   'P 1'
#
loop_
_entity.id
_entity.type
_entity.pdbx_description
1 polymer ?
#
loop_
_entity_poly.entity_id
_entity_poly.type
_entity_poly.pdbx_seq_one_letter_code
_entity_poly.pdbx_strand_id
1 'polypeptide(L)' 'IQKDVVRETYDVPEDFEPMAGLAVGYLGDPDVLPPGQQESERAPRSRRPLDEFVFGDEWETPADLVSDA' A
#
# COMPACT_ATOMS: atom_id res chain seq x y z
N ILE A 1 5.70 -6.57 -8.33
CA ILE A 1 7.18 -6.72 -8.29
C ILE A 1 7.52 -8.03 -8.97
N GLN A 2 8.43 -8.04 -9.94
CA GLN A 2 8.90 -9.25 -10.61
C GLN A 2 10.11 -9.78 -9.84
N LYS A 3 9.90 -10.74 -8.93
CA LYS A 3 10.91 -11.18 -7.96
C LYS A 3 12.14 -11.78 -8.65
N ASP A 4 11.94 -12.65 -9.64
CA ASP A 4 13.04 -13.34 -10.33
C ASP A 4 13.94 -12.36 -11.09
N VAL A 5 13.34 -11.37 -11.76
CA VAL A 5 14.08 -10.30 -12.45
C VAL A 5 14.93 -9.50 -11.45
N VAL A 6 14.39 -9.19 -10.26
CA VAL A 6 15.14 -8.48 -9.22
C VAL A 6 16.30 -9.33 -8.70
N ARG A 7 16.11 -10.64 -8.51
CA ARG A 7 17.17 -11.55 -8.08
C ARG A 7 18.33 -11.58 -9.07
N GLU A 8 18.02 -11.78 -10.34
CA GLU A 8 19.02 -11.82 -11.41
C GLU A 8 19.72 -10.46 -11.60
N THR A 9 18.98 -9.36 -11.55
CA THR A 9 19.53 -8.01 -11.84
C THR A 9 20.45 -7.49 -10.74
N TYR A 10 20.16 -7.82 -9.48
CA TYR A 10 20.84 -7.25 -8.31
C TYR A 10 21.58 -8.29 -7.46
N ASP A 11 21.77 -9.50 -7.98
CA ASP A 11 22.46 -10.60 -7.30
C ASP A 11 21.91 -10.88 -5.89
N VAL A 12 20.58 -10.87 -5.74
CA VAL A 12 19.94 -11.10 -4.42
C VAL A 12 20.11 -12.56 -4.03
N PRO A 13 20.74 -12.89 -2.88
CA PRO A 13 20.95 -14.27 -2.48
C PRO A 13 19.63 -15.02 -2.23
N GLU A 14 19.66 -16.34 -2.38
CA GLU A 14 18.49 -17.22 -2.25
C GLU A 14 17.80 -17.11 -0.89
N ASP A 15 18.58 -16.85 0.18
CA ASP A 15 18.08 -16.74 1.55
C ASP A 15 17.36 -15.41 1.84
N PHE A 16 17.28 -14.51 0.86
CA PHE A 16 16.56 -13.23 0.95
C PHE A 16 15.38 -13.18 -0.01
N GLU A 17 14.28 -12.57 0.41
CA GLU A 17 13.09 -12.39 -0.43
C GLU A 17 12.84 -10.90 -0.74
N PRO A 18 12.76 -10.50 -2.03
CA PRO A 18 12.33 -9.16 -2.41
C PRO A 18 10.84 -8.93 -2.06
N MET A 19 10.58 -8.09 -1.07
CA MET A 19 9.22 -7.82 -0.56
C MET A 19 8.56 -6.60 -1.21
N ALA A 20 9.32 -5.52 -1.40
CA ALA A 20 8.81 -4.23 -1.86
C ALA A 20 9.83 -3.51 -2.76
N GLY A 21 9.35 -2.69 -3.68
CA GLY A 21 10.15 -1.73 -4.44
C GLY A 21 9.61 -0.34 -4.17
N LEU A 22 10.47 0.59 -3.79
CA LEU A 22 10.10 1.96 -3.45
C LEU A 22 10.63 2.90 -4.54
N ALA A 23 9.72 3.59 -5.23
CA ALA A 23 10.07 4.71 -6.09
C ALA A 23 10.21 5.97 -5.20
N VAL A 24 11.39 6.59 -5.20
CA VAL A 24 11.67 7.79 -4.42
C VAL A 24 12.08 8.91 -5.36
N GLY A 25 11.38 10.04 -5.27
CA GLY A 25 11.60 11.21 -6.11
C GLY A 25 10.67 12.36 -5.71
N TYR A 26 10.75 13.47 -6.45
CA TYR A 26 9.83 14.59 -6.28
C TYR A 26 8.49 14.30 -6.95
N LEU A 27 7.42 14.94 -6.45
CA LEU A 27 6.10 14.87 -7.06
C LEU A 27 6.15 15.51 -8.47
N GLY A 28 5.74 14.74 -9.47
CA GLY A 28 5.65 15.20 -10.86
C GLY A 28 4.29 15.83 -11.19
N ASP A 29 4.15 16.28 -12.43
CA ASP A 29 2.85 16.70 -12.98
C ASP A 29 1.99 15.46 -13.28
N PRO A 30 0.79 15.32 -12.68
CA PRO A 30 -0.07 14.17 -12.94
C PRO A 30 -0.47 14.01 -14.42
N ASP A 31 -0.46 15.08 -15.22
CA ASP A 31 -0.91 15.03 -16.62
C ASP A 31 0.02 14.22 -17.53
N VAL A 32 1.24 13.89 -17.06
CA VAL A 32 2.17 13.00 -17.79
C VAL A 32 1.82 11.52 -17.64
N LEU A 33 0.93 11.17 -16.71
CA LEU A 33 0.54 9.79 -16.45
C LEU A 33 -0.51 9.32 -17.48
N PRO A 34 -0.63 8.00 -17.72
CA PRO A 34 -1.75 7.45 -18.49
C PRO A 34 -3.11 7.79 -17.84
N PRO A 35 -4.21 7.96 -18.62
CA PRO A 35 -5.48 8.49 -18.10
C PRO A 35 -6.00 7.84 -16.81
N GLY A 36 -5.98 6.50 -16.69
CA GLY A 36 -6.45 5.81 -15.47
C GLY A 36 -5.57 6.06 -14.23
N GLN A 37 -4.29 6.36 -14.42
CA GLN A 37 -3.39 6.73 -13.31
C GLN A 37 -3.57 8.18 -12.89
N GLN A 38 -3.94 9.08 -13.82
CA GLN A 38 -4.23 10.49 -13.50
C GLN A 38 -5.39 10.62 -12.51
N GLU A 39 -6.48 9.88 -12.75
CA GLU A 39 -7.63 9.85 -11.84
C GLU A 39 -7.25 9.35 -10.45
N SER A 40 -6.44 8.29 -10.39
CA SER A 40 -6.00 7.67 -9.13
C SER A 40 -5.04 8.59 -8.35
N GLU A 41 -4.15 9.30 -9.03
CA GLU A 41 -3.21 10.26 -8.44
C GLU A 41 -3.94 11.46 -7.80
N ARG A 42 -5.06 11.89 -8.41
CA ARG A 42 -5.86 13.03 -7.95
C ARG A 42 -6.94 12.64 -6.94
N ALA A 43 -7.28 11.36 -6.84
CA ALA A 43 -8.35 10.90 -5.98
C ALA A 43 -8.02 11.12 -4.49
N PRO A 44 -8.99 11.56 -3.67
CA PRO A 44 -8.79 11.64 -2.23
C PRO A 44 -8.53 10.25 -1.65
N ARG A 45 -7.64 10.17 -0.65
CA ARG A 45 -7.37 8.91 0.06
C ARG A 45 -8.61 8.47 0.84
N SER A 46 -9.19 7.34 0.48
CA SER A 46 -10.15 6.62 1.32
C SER A 46 -9.43 5.57 2.17
N ARG A 47 -9.97 5.29 3.35
CA ARG A 47 -9.53 4.22 4.24
C ARG A 47 -10.77 3.47 4.72
N ARG A 48 -10.60 2.19 5.07
CA ARG A 48 -11.66 1.48 5.78
C ARG A 48 -11.85 2.12 7.17
N PRO A 49 -13.08 2.34 7.62
CA PRO A 49 -13.38 2.66 9.01
C PRO A 49 -12.68 1.71 9.98
N LEU A 50 -12.24 2.22 11.13
CA LEU A 50 -11.47 1.41 12.08
C LEU A 50 -12.34 0.32 12.73
N ASP A 51 -13.61 0.62 13.00
CA ASP A 51 -14.59 -0.31 13.55
C ASP A 51 -14.85 -1.54 12.65
N GLU A 52 -14.56 -1.46 11.36
CA GLU A 52 -14.64 -2.61 10.45
C GLU A 52 -13.54 -3.67 10.66
N PHE A 53 -12.39 -3.32 11.28
CA PHE A 53 -11.25 -4.24 11.37
C PHE A 53 -10.44 -4.19 12.67
N VAL A 54 -10.81 -3.32 13.61
CA VAL A 54 -10.19 -3.23 14.95
C VAL A 54 -11.16 -3.81 15.97
N PHE A 55 -10.96 -5.09 16.29
CA PHE A 55 -11.80 -5.82 17.23
C PHE A 55 -11.29 -5.74 18.68
N GLY A 56 -12.21 -5.82 19.63
CA GLY A 56 -11.94 -5.85 21.06
C GLY A 56 -11.74 -7.27 21.59
N ASP A 57 -12.36 -7.56 22.73
CA ASP A 57 -12.25 -8.86 23.40
C ASP A 57 -12.90 -10.01 22.60
N GLU A 58 -13.80 -9.69 21.68
CA GLU A 58 -14.52 -10.64 20.83
C GLU A 58 -14.25 -10.35 19.35
N TRP A 59 -14.04 -11.42 18.57
CA TRP A 59 -13.91 -11.32 17.11
C TRP A 59 -15.17 -10.69 16.51
N GLU A 60 -15.00 -9.85 15.48
CA GLU A 60 -16.10 -9.10 14.82
C GLU A 60 -16.86 -8.11 15.72
N THR A 61 -16.39 -7.89 16.95
CA THR A 61 -16.93 -6.84 17.84
C THR A 61 -15.95 -5.68 17.90
N PRO A 62 -16.34 -4.46 17.47
CA PRO A 62 -15.45 -3.30 17.49
C PRO A 62 -14.90 -3.00 18.88
N ALA A 63 -13.64 -2.61 18.96
CA ALA A 63 -13.03 -2.20 20.22
C ALA A 63 -13.61 -0.87 20.72
N ASP A 64 -13.75 -0.70 22.05
CA ASP A 64 -14.18 0.56 22.68
C ASP A 64 -13.32 1.77 22.26
N LEU A 65 -12.06 1.52 21.89
CA LEU A 65 -11.12 2.54 21.43
C LEU A 65 -11.55 3.21 20.12
N VAL A 66 -12.34 2.53 19.29
CA VAL A 66 -12.75 2.99 17.95
C VAL A 66 -14.24 3.30 17.85
N SER A 67 -14.95 3.31 18.98
CA SER A 67 -16.40 3.54 19.04
C SER A 67 -16.85 4.94 18.62
N ASP A 68 -15.93 5.92 18.68
CA ASP A 68 -16.16 7.32 18.29
C ASP A 68 -15.26 7.77 17.11
N ALA A 69 -14.59 6.84 16.44
CA ALA A 69 -13.57 7.10 15.42
C ALA A 69 -14.12 7.25 13.98
#